data_AF-A0A561WAQ8-F1
#
_entry.id   AF-A0A561WAQ8-F1
#
_cell.length_a   1.000
_cell.length_b   1.000
_cell.length_c   1.000
_cell.angle_alpha   90.00
_cell.angle_beta   90.00
_cell.angle_gamma   90.00
#
_symmetry.space_group_name_H-M   'P 1'
#
loop_
_entity.id
_entity.type
_entity.pdbx_description
1 polymer ?
#
loop_
_entity_poly.entity_id
_entity_poly.type
_entity_poly.pdbx_seq_one_letter_code
_entity_poly.pdbx_strand_id
1 'polypeptide(L)'
;MTADLIAFILARWDERERQLAEDERVALSATSGPWWHNPSKVWLGAQAFEAYDLAQGEEFVGYGESPLSGCIAATGPGGHAQSKADAEHIARWNPQRVLDEVRRERAEIEAKRWILAQYGVALERGTHRELEMVVRFMATPHAEHPDYRKEWRP
;
A
#
# COMPACT_ATOMS: atom_id res chain seq x y z
N MET A 1 -6.27 -32.52 -3.54
CA MET A 1 -6.96 -31.22 -3.67
C MET A 1 -6.55 -30.26 -2.56
N THR A 2 -6.76 -30.62 -1.30
CA THR A 2 -6.56 -29.71 -0.15
C THR A 2 -5.11 -29.27 0.08
N ALA A 3 -4.14 -30.18 -0.06
CA ALA A 3 -2.72 -29.85 0.09
C ALA A 3 -2.25 -28.84 -0.98
N ASP A 4 -2.61 -29.07 -2.25
CA ASP A 4 -2.28 -28.17 -3.37
C ASP A 4 -2.91 -26.79 -3.19
N LEU A 5 -4.17 -26.71 -2.73
CA LEU A 5 -4.85 -25.45 -2.44
C LEU A 5 -4.16 -24.67 -1.31
N ILE A 6 -3.79 -25.35 -0.22
CA ILE A 6 -3.06 -24.72 0.89
C ILE A 6 -1.69 -24.22 0.41
N ALA A 7 -0.96 -25.05 -0.32
CA ALA A 7 0.34 -24.66 -0.87
C ALA A 7 0.24 -23.45 -1.79
N PHE A 8 -0.79 -23.39 -2.65
CA PHE A 8 -1.08 -22.25 -3.50
C PHE A 8 -1.33 -20.97 -2.70
N ILE A 9 -2.21 -21.02 -1.69
CA ILE A 9 -2.53 -19.86 -0.84
C ILE A 9 -1.28 -19.36 -0.10
N LEU A 10 -0.52 -20.27 0.51
CA LEU A 10 0.71 -19.92 1.22
C LEU A 10 1.73 -19.26 0.29
N ALA A 11 1.92 -19.79 -0.91
CA ALA A 11 2.82 -19.20 -1.89
C ALA A 11 2.41 -17.76 -2.28
N ARG A 12 1.10 -17.48 -2.38
CA ARG A 12 0.60 -16.13 -2.66
C ARG A 12 0.82 -15.16 -1.50
N TRP A 13 0.62 -15.63 -0.26
CA TRP A 13 0.92 -14.79 0.91
C TRP A 13 2.42 -14.56 1.08
N ASP A 14 3.27 -15.53 0.77
CA ASP A 14 4.72 -15.33 0.79
C ASP A 14 5.17 -14.31 -0.27
N GLU A 15 4.52 -14.29 -1.44
CA GLU A 15 4.73 -13.24 -2.45
C GLU A 15 4.26 -11.88 -1.95
N ARG A 16 3.07 -11.80 -1.35
CA ARG A 16 2.57 -10.55 -0.78
C ARG A 16 3.48 -10.03 0.33
N GLU A 17 3.98 -10.88 1.22
CA GLU A 17 4.94 -10.52 2.26
C GLU A 17 6.23 -9.94 1.68
N ARG A 18 6.74 -10.49 0.57
CA ARG A 18 7.90 -9.91 -0.13
C ARG A 18 7.59 -8.50 -0.65
N GLN A 19 6.41 -8.30 -1.25
CA GLN A 19 6.00 -6.97 -1.71
C GLN A 19 5.84 -6.00 -0.53
N LEU A 20 5.20 -6.43 0.56
CA LEU A 20 5.02 -5.60 1.76
C LEU A 20 6.37 -5.21 2.39
N ALA A 21 7.36 -6.10 2.37
CA ALA A 21 8.72 -5.78 2.83
C ALA A 21 9.39 -4.71 1.95
N GLU A 22 9.16 -4.75 0.63
CA GLU A 22 9.65 -3.72 -0.28
C GLU A 22 8.92 -2.39 -0.07
N ASP A 23 7.59 -2.41 0.05
CA ASP A 23 6.77 -1.23 0.31
C ASP A 23 7.20 -0.55 1.63
N GLU A 24 7.44 -1.34 2.69
CA GLU A 24 7.97 -0.87 3.96
C GLU A 24 9.37 -0.26 3.81
N ARG A 25 10.27 -0.93 3.09
CA ARG A 25 11.63 -0.43 2.85
C ARG A 25 11.63 0.91 2.12
N VAL A 26 10.80 1.04 1.09
CA VAL A 26 10.64 2.29 0.33
C VAL A 26 10.06 3.39 1.21
N ALA A 27 9.00 3.09 1.98
CA ALA A 27 8.38 4.06 2.89
C ALA A 27 9.35 4.54 3.99
N LEU A 28 10.13 3.65 4.59
CA LEU A 28 11.15 4.00 5.59
C LEU A 28 12.31 4.82 5.01
N SER A 29 12.60 4.68 3.72
CA SER A 29 13.67 5.43 3.04
C SER A 29 13.20 6.80 2.54
N ALA A 30 11.89 7.04 2.49
CA ALA A 30 11.32 8.29 2.02
C ALA A 30 11.42 9.39 3.08
N THR A 31 11.27 10.65 2.67
CA THR A 31 11.20 11.78 3.60
C THR A 31 10.06 11.55 4.61
N SER A 32 10.35 11.67 5.90
CA SER A 32 9.34 11.42 6.94
C SER A 32 8.09 12.28 6.75
N GLY A 33 6.93 11.65 6.93
CA GLY A 33 5.64 12.32 6.93
C GLY A 33 5.38 13.16 8.20
N PRO A 34 4.22 13.82 8.27
CA PRO A 34 3.16 13.80 7.27
C PRO A 34 3.52 14.60 6.02
N TRP A 35 3.19 14.06 4.85
CA TRP A 35 3.21 14.83 3.61
C TRP A 35 1.90 15.57 3.48
N TRP A 36 1.96 16.78 2.93
CA TRP A 36 0.79 17.63 2.77
C TRP A 36 0.85 18.39 1.46
N HIS A 37 -0.33 18.75 0.96
CA HIS A 37 -0.51 19.68 -0.13
C HIS A 37 -1.43 20.81 0.34
N ASN A 38 -1.12 22.04 -0.08
CA ASN A 38 -1.94 23.22 0.20
C ASN A 38 -2.08 24.02 -1.10
N PRO A 39 -3.25 24.01 -1.76
CA PRO A 39 -3.45 24.67 -3.06
C PRO A 39 -3.40 26.20 -3.00
N SER A 40 -3.34 26.79 -1.80
CA SER A 40 -3.14 28.22 -1.58
C SER A 40 -1.66 28.60 -1.44
N LYS A 41 -0.75 27.62 -1.50
CA LYS A 41 0.70 27.82 -1.45
C LYS A 41 1.33 27.26 -2.71
N VAL A 42 2.41 27.91 -3.13
CA VAL A 42 3.25 27.44 -4.23
C VAL A 42 4.69 27.32 -3.76
N TRP A 43 5.43 26.42 -4.36
CA TRP A 43 6.86 26.33 -4.20
C TRP A 43 7.53 27.34 -5.13
N LEU A 44 8.41 28.17 -4.58
CA LEU A 44 9.21 29.12 -5.37
C LEU A 44 10.63 28.57 -5.51
N GLY A 45 11.06 28.37 -6.75
CA GLY A 45 12.48 28.20 -7.06
C GLY A 45 13.28 29.46 -6.69
N ALA A 46 14.60 29.35 -6.60
CA ALA A 46 15.47 30.43 -6.10
C ALA A 46 15.22 31.79 -6.77
N GLN A 47 15.12 31.82 -8.11
CA GLN A 47 14.87 33.05 -8.86
C GLN A 47 13.48 33.65 -8.59
N ALA A 48 12.43 32.81 -8.57
CA ALA A 48 11.06 33.27 -8.28
C ALA A 48 10.93 33.73 -6.82
N PHE A 49 11.69 33.13 -5.91
CA PHE A 49 11.74 33.52 -4.50
C PHE A 49 12.41 34.89 -4.32
N GLU A 50 13.54 35.14 -4.98
CA GLU A 50 14.22 36.45 -4.95
C GLU A 50 13.33 37.58 -5.46
N ALA A 51 12.57 37.34 -6.53
CA ALA A 51 11.63 38.29 -7.09
C ALA A 51 10.26 38.32 -6.39
N TYR A 52 10.01 37.37 -5.49
CA TYR A 52 8.70 37.08 -4.90
C TYR A 52 7.56 36.97 -5.94
N ASP A 53 7.84 36.30 -7.06
CA ASP A 53 6.91 36.13 -8.16
C ASP A 53 6.10 34.83 -8.01
N LEU A 54 4.90 34.96 -7.44
CA LEU A 54 3.97 33.84 -7.24
C LEU A 54 3.45 33.25 -8.56
N ALA A 55 3.49 33.98 -9.67
CA ALA A 55 3.03 33.47 -10.96
C ALA A 55 3.97 32.41 -11.56
N GLN A 56 5.22 32.38 -11.10
CA GLN A 56 6.22 31.36 -11.45
C GLN A 56 6.26 30.20 -10.44
N GLY A 57 5.39 30.21 -9.44
CA GLY A 57 5.36 29.16 -8.43
C GLY A 57 4.77 27.85 -8.94
N GLU A 58 5.15 26.74 -8.30
CA GLU A 58 4.69 25.40 -8.64
C GLU A 58 3.79 24.81 -7.55
N GLU A 59 2.79 24.01 -7.93
CA GLU A 59 2.09 23.12 -7.00
C GLU A 59 3.09 22.10 -6.45
N PHE A 60 3.03 21.83 -5.15
CA PHE A 60 4.05 21.01 -4.50
C PHE A 60 3.52 20.19 -3.33
N VAL A 61 4.25 19.14 -3.00
CA VAL A 61 4.05 18.35 -1.79
C VAL A 61 5.11 18.74 -0.78
N GLY A 62 4.66 19.18 0.39
CA GLY A 62 5.52 19.56 1.50
C GLY A 62 5.63 18.48 2.57
N TYR A 63 6.66 18.61 3.41
CA TYR A 63 6.80 17.87 4.67
C TYR A 63 7.14 18.82 5.80
N GLY A 64 6.91 18.38 7.04
CA GLY A 64 7.15 19.19 8.24
C GLY A 64 6.18 20.36 8.39
N GLU A 65 6.42 21.20 9.39
CA GLU A 65 5.57 22.35 9.69
C GLU A 65 6.13 23.64 9.07
N SER A 66 5.25 24.42 8.45
CA SER A 66 5.54 25.77 7.96
C SER A 66 6.07 26.66 9.09
N PRO A 67 7.07 27.53 8.88
CA PRO A 67 7.72 27.85 7.60
C PRO A 67 8.93 26.97 7.27
N LEU A 68 9.31 26.02 8.14
CA LEU A 68 10.48 25.15 7.98
C LEU A 68 10.20 23.91 7.12
N SER A 69 9.10 23.95 6.38
CA SER A 69 8.65 22.89 5.50
C SER A 69 9.47 22.86 4.21
N GLY A 70 10.05 21.71 3.89
CA GLY A 70 10.71 21.49 2.60
C GLY A 70 9.72 21.01 1.54
N CYS A 71 10.20 20.92 0.29
CA CYS A 71 9.49 20.34 -0.84
C CYS A 71 9.99 18.91 -1.08
N ILE A 72 9.07 17.96 -1.23
CA ILE A 72 9.36 16.59 -1.66
C ILE A 72 9.24 16.46 -3.17
N ALA A 73 8.21 17.10 -3.74
CA ALA A 73 7.93 17.06 -5.17
C ALA A 73 7.22 18.33 -5.60
N ALA A 74 7.68 18.93 -6.69
CA ALA A 74 6.90 19.88 -7.48
C ALA A 74 6.15 19.11 -8.57
N THR A 75 4.92 19.51 -8.84
CA THR A 75 3.98 18.80 -9.74
C THR A 75 3.58 19.65 -10.94
N GLY A 76 4.21 20.81 -11.11
CA GLY A 76 3.99 21.73 -12.23
C GLY A 76 3.37 23.06 -11.81
N PRO A 77 2.89 23.87 -12.77
CA PRO A 77 2.51 25.25 -12.53
C PRO A 77 1.43 25.44 -11.45
N GLY A 78 1.64 26.43 -10.59
CA GLY A 78 0.70 26.86 -9.57
C GLY A 78 -0.68 27.19 -10.16
N GLY A 79 -1.74 26.74 -9.50
CA GLY A 79 -3.10 26.98 -9.96
C GLY A 79 -3.59 26.02 -11.04
N HIS A 80 -2.71 25.24 -11.68
CA HIS A 80 -3.11 24.27 -12.70
C HIS A 80 -3.85 23.07 -12.07
N ALA A 81 -5.01 22.72 -12.64
CA ALA A 81 -5.91 21.71 -12.05
C ALA A 81 -5.26 20.32 -11.94
N GLN A 82 -4.50 19.88 -12.95
CA GLN A 82 -3.84 18.57 -12.91
C GLN A 82 -2.71 18.55 -11.88
N SER A 83 -1.92 19.63 -11.79
CA SER A 83 -0.80 19.71 -10.84
C SER A 83 -1.31 19.66 -9.40
N LYS A 84 -2.45 20.29 -9.11
CA LYS A 84 -3.15 20.13 -7.83
C LYS A 84 -3.57 18.69 -7.56
N ALA A 85 -4.20 18.03 -8.53
CA ALA A 85 -4.65 16.65 -8.37
C ALA A 85 -3.48 15.69 -8.12
N ASP A 86 -2.34 15.90 -8.80
CA ASP A 86 -1.14 15.09 -8.63
C ASP A 86 -0.51 15.33 -7.25
N ALA A 87 -0.41 16.58 -6.80
CA ALA A 87 0.11 16.91 -5.47
C ALA A 87 -0.78 16.33 -4.35
N GLU A 88 -2.11 16.43 -4.48
CA GLU A 88 -3.05 15.80 -3.56
C GLU A 88 -2.90 14.28 -3.52
N HIS A 89 -2.74 13.65 -4.69
CA HIS A 89 -2.54 12.21 -4.80
C HIS A 89 -1.25 11.77 -4.09
N ILE A 90 -0.14 12.44 -4.35
CA ILE A 90 1.16 12.13 -3.73
C ILE A 90 1.09 12.36 -2.21
N ALA A 91 0.51 13.48 -1.75
CA ALA A 91 0.36 13.75 -0.32
C ALA A 91 -0.48 12.69 0.40
N ARG A 92 -1.50 12.13 -0.27
CA ARG A 92 -2.32 11.03 0.27
C ARG A 92 -1.51 9.75 0.48
N TRP A 93 -0.50 9.50 -0.34
CA TRP A 93 0.41 8.36 -0.25
C TRP A 93 1.63 8.62 0.64
N ASN A 94 1.46 9.44 1.69
CA ASN A 94 2.55 9.70 2.63
C ASN A 94 3.09 8.39 3.26
N PRO A 95 4.39 8.33 3.60
CA PRO A 95 5.03 7.12 4.10
C PRO A 95 4.37 6.51 5.34
N GLN A 96 3.84 7.35 6.26
CA GLN A 96 3.19 6.85 7.47
C GLN A 96 1.95 6.02 7.12
N ARG A 97 1.15 6.46 6.14
CA ARG A 97 0.02 5.68 5.64
C ARG A 97 0.46 4.32 5.11
N VAL A 98 1.51 4.29 4.28
CA VAL A 98 2.03 3.03 3.70
C VAL A 98 2.45 2.06 4.80
N LEU A 99 3.16 2.56 5.83
CA LEU A 99 3.55 1.76 6.98
C LEU A 99 2.35 1.23 7.79
N ASP A 100 1.28 2.01 7.92
CA ASP A 100 0.04 1.57 8.58
C ASP A 100 -0.66 0.47 7.78
N GLU A 101 -0.71 0.61 6.45
CA GLU A 101 -1.25 -0.40 5.54
C GLU A 101 -0.44 -1.70 5.58
N VAL A 102 0.89 -1.62 5.55
CA VAL A 102 1.78 -2.78 5.71
C VAL A 102 1.51 -3.51 7.02
N ARG A 103 1.45 -2.79 8.14
CA ARG A 103 1.17 -3.38 9.45
C ARG A 103 -0.19 -4.10 9.49
N ARG A 104 -1.21 -3.48 8.92
CA ARG A 104 -2.56 -4.07 8.82
C ARG A 104 -2.55 -5.35 7.99
N GLU A 105 -1.93 -5.32 6.82
CA GLU A 105 -1.93 -6.47 5.91
C GLU A 105 -1.11 -7.64 6.44
N ARG A 106 0.04 -7.38 7.11
CA ARG A 106 0.79 -8.44 7.80
C ARG A 106 -0.03 -9.12 8.88
N ALA A 107 -0.74 -8.34 9.71
CA ALA A 107 -1.62 -8.89 10.74
C ALA A 107 -2.76 -9.74 10.12
N GLU A 108 -3.29 -9.33 8.97
CA GLU A 108 -4.29 -10.11 8.24
C GLU A 108 -3.71 -11.43 7.70
N ILE A 109 -2.52 -11.41 7.08
CA ILE A 109 -1.84 -12.62 6.60
C ILE A 109 -1.54 -13.56 7.76
N GLU A 110 -1.05 -13.05 8.88
CA GLU A 110 -0.77 -13.83 10.09
C GLU A 110 -2.03 -14.50 10.63
N ALA A 111 -3.14 -13.76 10.74
CA ALA A 111 -4.41 -14.32 11.18
C ALA A 111 -4.91 -15.44 10.24
N LYS A 112 -4.77 -15.25 8.92
CA LYS A 112 -5.16 -16.28 7.95
C LYS A 112 -4.24 -17.50 7.98
N ARG A 113 -2.92 -17.32 8.19
CA ARG A 113 -1.97 -18.42 8.42
C ARG A 113 -2.33 -19.22 9.66
N TRP A 114 -2.75 -18.56 10.74
CA TRP A 114 -3.23 -19.23 11.94
C TRP A 114 -4.45 -20.11 11.65
N ILE A 115 -5.42 -19.60 10.89
CA ILE A 115 -6.60 -20.38 10.46
C ILE A 115 -6.18 -21.61 9.64
N LEU A 116 -5.25 -21.47 8.68
CA LEU A 116 -4.75 -22.61 7.90
C LEU A 116 -4.00 -23.65 8.77
N ALA A 117 -3.28 -23.21 9.80
CA ALA A 117 -2.65 -24.13 10.74
C ALA A 117 -3.70 -24.94 11.52
N GLN A 118 -4.77 -24.30 12.01
CA GLN A 118 -5.89 -25.01 12.64
C GLN A 118 -6.57 -25.98 11.68
N TYR A 119 -6.71 -25.58 10.41
CA TYR A 119 -7.24 -26.45 9.36
C TYR A 119 -6.38 -27.71 9.16
N GLY A 120 -5.05 -27.58 9.15
CA GLY A 120 -4.13 -28.72 9.07
C GLY A 120 -4.37 -29.73 10.18
N VAL A 121 -4.49 -29.27 11.43
CA VAL A 121 -4.82 -30.13 12.59
C VAL A 121 -6.19 -30.80 12.43
N ALA A 122 -7.21 -30.07 11.96
CA ALA A 122 -8.53 -30.63 11.71
C ALA A 122 -8.53 -31.67 10.58
N LEU A 123 -7.70 -31.47 9.55
CA LEU A 123 -7.53 -32.40 8.44
C LEU A 123 -6.94 -33.73 8.92
N GLU A 124 -5.89 -33.68 9.74
CA GLU A 124 -5.26 -34.87 10.35
C GLU A 124 -6.23 -35.66 11.24
N ARG A 125 -7.16 -34.96 11.90
CA ARG A 125 -8.20 -35.56 12.76
C ARG A 125 -9.46 -35.99 12.01
N GLY A 126 -9.58 -35.67 10.72
CA GLY A 126 -10.77 -35.97 9.92
C GLY A 126 -12.00 -35.08 10.21
N THR A 127 -11.84 -33.92 10.87
CA THR A 127 -12.93 -33.03 11.31
C THR A 127 -13.01 -31.72 10.52
N HIS A 128 -12.54 -31.71 9.26
CA HIS A 128 -12.27 -30.48 8.49
C HIS A 128 -13.42 -29.96 7.61
N ARG A 129 -14.54 -30.69 7.52
CA ARG A 129 -15.63 -30.42 6.55
C ARG A 129 -16.11 -28.97 6.54
N GLU A 130 -16.24 -28.36 7.71
CA GLU A 130 -16.74 -26.99 7.88
C GLU A 130 -15.71 -25.94 7.45
N LEU A 131 -14.43 -26.25 7.57
CA LEU A 131 -13.34 -25.33 7.25
C LEU A 131 -12.86 -25.42 5.80
N GLU A 132 -13.20 -26.50 5.06
CA GLU A 132 -12.82 -26.64 3.65
C GLU A 132 -13.34 -25.46 2.82
N MET A 133 -14.58 -25.05 3.06
CA MET A 133 -15.20 -23.91 2.38
C MET A 133 -14.46 -22.59 2.68
N VAL A 134 -14.00 -22.41 3.93
CA VAL A 134 -13.20 -21.24 4.33
C VAL A 134 -11.89 -21.18 3.54
N VAL A 135 -11.19 -22.31 3.42
CA VAL A 135 -9.94 -22.40 2.63
C VAL A 135 -10.18 -22.07 1.16
N ARG A 136 -11.29 -22.54 0.56
CA ARG A 136 -11.66 -22.16 -0.82
C ARG A 136 -11.94 -20.66 -0.96
N PHE A 137 -12.67 -20.07 0.00
CA PHE A 137 -12.92 -18.64 0.00
C PHE A 137 -11.64 -17.81 0.08
N MET A 138 -10.65 -18.25 0.86
CA MET A 138 -9.34 -17.58 0.95
C MET A 138 -8.57 -17.55 -0.38
N ALA A 139 -8.84 -18.48 -1.30
CA ALA A 139 -8.22 -18.48 -2.63
C ALA A 139 -8.96 -17.60 -3.65
N THR A 140 -10.17 -17.13 -3.35
CA THR A 140 -11.00 -16.31 -4.26
C THR A 140 -10.30 -15.06 -4.79
N PRO A 141 -9.55 -14.29 -3.97
CA PRO A 141 -8.81 -13.11 -4.45
C PRO A 141 -7.76 -13.43 -5.53
N HIS A 142 -7.42 -14.72 -5.70
CA HIS A 142 -6.40 -15.19 -6.63
C HIS A 142 -7.00 -15.98 -7.81
N ALA A 143 -8.31 -15.87 -8.05
CA ALA A 143 -9.01 -16.65 -9.08
C ALA A 143 -8.52 -16.38 -10.52
N GLU A 144 -7.92 -15.22 -10.76
CA GLU A 144 -7.34 -14.85 -12.07
C GLU A 144 -5.88 -15.31 -12.23
N HIS A 145 -5.27 -15.89 -11.20
CA HIS A 145 -3.89 -16.37 -11.27
C HIS A 145 -3.79 -17.59 -12.20
N PRO A 146 -2.77 -17.69 -13.08
CA PRO A 146 -2.63 -18.81 -14.02
C PRO A 146 -2.60 -20.20 -13.36
N ASP A 147 -2.01 -20.30 -12.17
CA ASP A 147 -1.93 -21.55 -11.39
C ASP A 147 -3.21 -21.86 -10.60
N TYR A 148 -4.20 -20.96 -10.61
CA TYR A 148 -5.48 -21.18 -9.95
C TYR A 148 -6.28 -22.28 -10.65
N ARG A 149 -6.69 -23.31 -9.91
CA ARG A 149 -7.52 -24.40 -10.45
C ARG A 149 -8.99 -24.12 -10.19
N LYS A 150 -9.83 -24.30 -11.23
CA LYS A 150 -11.30 -24.09 -11.14
C LYS A 150 -11.97 -24.93 -10.04
N GLU A 151 -11.40 -26.08 -9.70
CA GLU A 151 -11.87 -26.96 -8.61
C GLU A 151 -11.74 -26.33 -7.21
N TRP A 152 -10.90 -25.30 -7.05
CA TRP A 152 -10.73 -24.55 -5.80
C TRP A 152 -11.78 -23.48 -5.60
N ARG A 153 -12.65 -23.24 -6.59
CA ARG A 153 -13.76 -22.31 -6.45
C ARG A 153 -14.73 -22.83 -5.39
N PRO A 154 -15.24 -21.95 -4.50
CA PRO A 154 -16.31 -22.29 -3.56
C PRO A 154 -17.55 -22.83 -4.27
#